data_AF-A0A521VFG7-F1
#
_entry.id   AF-A0A521VFG7-F1
#
_cell.length_a   1.000
_cell.length_b   1.000
_cell.length_c   1.000
_cell.angle_alpha   90.00
_cell.angle_beta   90.00
_cell.angle_gamma   90.00
#
_symmetry.space_group_name_H-M   'P 1'
#
loop_
_entity.id
_entity.type
_entity.pdbx_description
1 polymer ?
#
loop_
_entity_poly.entity_id
_entity_poly.type
_entity_poly.pdbx_seq_one_letter_code
_entity_poly.pdbx_strand_id
1 'polypeptide(L)'
;MELQIFISKKGTKVVTASNLHLVLGISNQHYSSNVKKWLCDVYEFRDGIRKPEYMKDYSKRPSKDNLLDDYYLSVELAKMITLNSKSKVKQKFANWLFNLENKFENTEFLTTEQVISVLELTKVMGLVSCQAACEKQHHKTYEERNSGSAANWWNFRSEVLGYSAEQLKKAMQMNGKKANGKSQRQMLMLVDKYEMVRTAVIDLFMALGKSERYAQNLGDLAKVFAKELNIEIFDDRGSFANFAPPLNSELAGEVKNLKNSRYRQLWETPKMAS
;
A
#
# COMPACT_ATOMS: atom_id res chain seq x y z
N MET A 1 26.72 2.53 -22.22
CA MET A 1 25.71 3.59 -22.05
C MET A 1 24.89 3.31 -20.81
N GLU A 2 24.49 4.35 -20.10
CA GLU A 2 23.62 4.25 -18.92
C GLU A 2 22.16 4.49 -19.31
N LEU A 3 21.26 3.79 -18.62
CA LEU A 3 19.82 3.93 -18.80
C LEU A 3 19.38 5.23 -18.10
N GLN A 4 18.81 6.15 -18.86
CA GLN A 4 18.37 7.45 -18.35
C GLN A 4 16.98 7.37 -17.75
N ILE A 5 16.81 7.88 -16.53
CA ILE A 5 15.52 7.92 -15.84
C ILE A 5 15.05 9.37 -15.81
N PHE A 6 13.84 9.58 -16.30
CA PHE A 6 13.13 10.85 -16.20
C PHE A 6 12.08 10.74 -15.10
N ILE A 7 11.81 11.85 -14.43
CA ILE A 7 10.75 11.94 -13.42
C ILE A 7 9.67 12.83 -13.99
N SER A 8 8.45 12.30 -14.11
CA SER A 8 7.29 13.08 -14.54
C SER A 8 6.94 14.12 -13.49
N LYS A 9 6.15 15.14 -13.86
CA LYS A 9 5.62 16.11 -12.89
C LYS A 9 4.85 15.43 -11.74
N LYS A 10 4.27 14.25 -11.97
CA LYS A 10 3.55 13.46 -10.96
C LYS A 10 4.46 12.54 -10.13
N GLY A 11 5.78 12.66 -10.27
CA GLY A 11 6.77 11.81 -9.58
C GLY A 11 6.98 10.43 -10.21
N THR A 12 6.24 10.09 -11.26
CA THR A 12 6.39 8.80 -11.96
C THR A 12 7.72 8.74 -12.69
N LYS A 13 8.55 7.74 -12.35
CA LYS A 13 9.78 7.48 -13.10
C LYS A 13 9.48 6.80 -14.42
N VAL A 14 10.09 7.31 -15.47
CA VAL A 14 9.94 6.79 -16.83
C VAL A 14 11.29 6.71 -17.51
N VAL A 15 11.44 5.76 -18.42
CA VAL A 15 12.57 5.68 -19.36
C VAL A 15 12.06 5.96 -20.76
N THR A 16 12.91 6.46 -21.66
CA THR A 16 12.51 6.57 -23.07
C THR A 16 12.69 5.23 -23.78
N ALA A 17 11.78 4.92 -24.70
CA ALA A 17 11.86 3.73 -25.54
C ALA A 17 13.15 3.73 -26.37
N SER A 18 13.53 4.90 -26.90
CA SER A 18 14.81 5.13 -27.58
C SER A 18 16.03 4.76 -26.73
N ASN A 19 16.11 5.25 -25.49
CA ASN A 19 17.24 4.98 -24.62
C ASN A 19 17.27 3.52 -24.16
N LEU A 20 16.12 2.94 -23.83
CA LEU A 20 16.01 1.51 -23.48
C LEU A 20 16.46 0.63 -24.64
N HIS A 21 16.00 0.91 -25.86
CA HIS A 21 16.37 0.15 -27.06
C HIS A 21 17.89 0.18 -27.33
N LEU A 22 18.49 1.37 -27.25
CA LEU A 22 19.94 1.56 -27.40
C LEU A 22 20.73 0.79 -26.34
N VAL A 23 20.30 0.89 -25.08
CA VAL A 23 20.96 0.24 -23.94
C VAL A 23 20.87 -1.29 -24.03
N LEU A 24 19.76 -1.82 -24.55
CA LEU A 24 19.60 -3.25 -24.81
C LEU A 24 20.42 -3.73 -26.02
N GLY A 25 21.06 -2.84 -26.78
CA GLY A 25 21.89 -3.20 -27.94
C GLY A 25 21.10 -3.86 -29.06
N ILE A 26 19.83 -3.51 -29.20
CA ILE A 26 18.95 -4.03 -30.25
C ILE A 26 19.24 -3.25 -31.54
N SER A 27 19.09 -3.88 -32.71
CA SER A 27 19.33 -3.19 -33.99
C SER A 27 18.40 -1.99 -34.19
N ASN A 28 18.99 -0.82 -34.48
CA ASN A 28 18.29 0.44 -34.71
C ASN A 28 17.36 0.39 -35.94
N GLN A 29 17.68 -0.45 -36.92
CA GLN A 29 16.87 -0.63 -38.13
C GLN A 29 15.47 -1.18 -37.82
N HIS A 30 15.29 -1.82 -36.66
CA HIS A 30 14.02 -2.40 -36.24
C HIS A 30 13.36 -1.63 -35.09
N TYR A 31 13.79 -0.40 -34.80
CA TYR A 31 13.27 0.38 -33.69
C TYR A 31 11.74 0.49 -33.70
N SER A 32 11.15 0.99 -34.80
CA SER A 32 9.69 1.20 -34.89
C SER A 32 8.88 -0.10 -34.74
N SER A 33 9.37 -1.19 -35.32
CA SER A 33 8.72 -2.51 -35.21
C SER A 33 8.80 -3.06 -33.79
N ASN A 34 9.97 -2.94 -33.15
CA ASN A 34 10.17 -3.40 -31.78
C ASN A 34 9.33 -2.60 -30.79
N VAL A 35 9.27 -1.28 -30.91
CA VAL A 35 8.46 -0.43 -30.04
C VAL A 35 6.97 -0.75 -30.24
N LYS A 36 6.49 -0.87 -31.49
CA LYS A 36 5.10 -1.27 -31.75
C LYS A 36 4.77 -2.62 -31.12
N LYS A 37 5.69 -3.59 -31.21
CA LYS A 37 5.55 -4.87 -30.51
C LYS A 37 5.48 -4.66 -29.01
N TRP A 38 6.41 -3.90 -28.43
CA TRP A 38 6.46 -3.67 -26.99
C TRP A 38 5.17 -3.09 -26.43
N LEU A 39 4.52 -2.20 -27.17
CA LEU A 39 3.27 -1.55 -26.76
C LEU A 39 2.02 -2.41 -26.99
N CYS A 40 2.12 -3.52 -27.73
CA CYS A 40 1.00 -4.41 -28.06
C CYS A 40 1.13 -5.83 -27.50
N ASP A 41 2.30 -6.18 -26.95
CA ASP A 41 2.55 -7.48 -26.33
C ASP A 41 1.83 -7.62 -24.98
N VAL A 42 1.83 -8.85 -24.45
CA VAL A 42 1.22 -9.17 -23.16
C VAL A 42 2.31 -9.31 -22.10
N TYR A 43 2.12 -8.65 -20.96
CA TYR A 43 3.03 -8.72 -19.82
C TYR A 43 2.27 -9.02 -18.54
N GLU A 44 2.99 -9.59 -17.58
CA GLU A 44 2.52 -9.84 -16.22
C GLU A 44 2.78 -8.61 -15.34
N PHE A 45 1.88 -7.63 -15.41
CA PHE A 45 1.91 -6.48 -14.50
C PHE A 45 1.43 -6.90 -13.12
N ARG A 46 1.68 -6.05 -12.11
CA ARG A 46 1.20 -6.30 -10.73
C ARG A 46 -0.32 -6.44 -10.62
N ASP A 47 -1.06 -5.73 -11.47
CA ASP A 47 -2.52 -5.77 -11.53
C ASP A 47 -3.07 -6.89 -12.44
N GLY A 48 -2.18 -7.74 -12.98
CA GLY A 48 -2.53 -8.93 -13.74
C GLY A 48 -1.85 -9.01 -15.11
N ILE A 49 -2.16 -10.08 -15.83
CA ILE A 49 -1.65 -10.34 -17.18
C ILE A 49 -2.47 -9.55 -18.19
N ARG A 50 -1.89 -8.50 -18.77
CA ARG A 50 -2.58 -7.60 -19.72
C ARG A 50 -1.61 -6.94 -20.70
N LYS A 51 -2.16 -6.18 -21.65
CA LYS A 51 -1.39 -5.30 -22.54
C LYS A 51 -1.07 -3.96 -21.84
N PRO A 52 0.01 -3.28 -22.23
CA PRO A 52 0.31 -1.93 -21.76
C PRO A 52 -0.82 -0.96 -22.10
N GLU A 53 -1.15 -0.08 -21.17
CA GLU A 53 -2.21 0.92 -21.30
C GLU A 53 -1.61 2.32 -21.50
N TYR A 54 -2.19 3.08 -22.43
CA TYR A 54 -1.78 4.47 -22.69
C TYR A 54 -2.06 5.35 -21.47
N MET A 55 -1.14 6.27 -21.16
CA MET A 55 -1.12 7.15 -19.97
C MET A 55 -0.94 6.46 -18.62
N LYS A 56 -0.95 5.12 -18.58
CA LYS A 56 -0.63 4.34 -17.38
C LYS A 56 0.77 3.76 -17.46
N ASP A 57 1.04 2.95 -18.49
CA ASP A 57 2.32 2.26 -18.66
C ASP A 57 3.22 2.96 -19.67
N TYR A 58 2.63 3.70 -20.62
CA TYR A 58 3.40 4.46 -21.60
C TYR A 58 2.68 5.72 -22.07
N SER A 59 3.44 6.68 -22.61
CA SER A 59 2.90 7.85 -23.29
C SER A 59 3.79 8.30 -24.44
N LYS A 60 3.21 8.97 -25.43
CA LYS A 60 3.99 9.49 -26.57
C LYS A 60 4.81 10.69 -26.11
N ARG A 61 6.10 10.69 -26.43
CA ARG A 61 6.98 11.82 -26.14
C ARG A 61 6.71 12.93 -27.16
N PRO A 62 6.34 14.15 -26.73
CA PRO A 62 6.22 15.27 -27.66
C PRO A 62 7.64 15.64 -28.12
N SER A 63 7.92 15.45 -29.40
CA SER A 63 9.17 15.86 -30.03
C SER A 63 8.86 16.73 -31.23
N LYS A 64 9.55 17.87 -31.35
CA LYS A 64 9.40 18.81 -32.47
C LYS A 64 10.24 18.43 -33.69
N ASP A 65 11.27 17.58 -33.53
CA ASP A 65 12.32 17.37 -34.55
C ASP A 65 12.63 15.89 -34.87
N ASN A 66 11.87 14.92 -34.37
CA ASN A 66 12.19 13.51 -34.62
C ASN A 66 11.41 12.94 -35.80
N LEU A 67 12.13 12.37 -36.78
CA LEU A 67 11.58 11.54 -37.86
C LEU A 67 10.88 10.26 -37.37
N LEU A 68 11.09 9.86 -36.11
CA LEU A 68 10.55 8.64 -35.50
C LEU A 68 9.84 8.94 -34.18
N ASP A 69 8.73 8.24 -33.96
CA ASP A 69 7.96 8.30 -32.71
C ASP A 69 8.75 7.72 -31.53
N ASP A 70 8.88 8.48 -30.45
CA ASP A 70 9.47 8.04 -29.18
C ASP A 70 8.42 8.06 -28.07
N TYR A 71 8.64 7.23 -27.05
CA TYR A 71 7.68 7.00 -25.98
C TYR A 71 8.36 7.04 -24.62
N TYR A 72 7.65 7.57 -23.64
CA TYR A 72 7.98 7.34 -22.23
C TYR A 72 7.35 6.02 -21.80
N LEU A 73 8.13 5.17 -21.14
CA LEU A 73 7.73 3.87 -20.62
C LEU A 73 7.87 3.91 -19.10
N SER A 74 6.89 3.39 -18.37
CA SER A 74 6.99 3.17 -16.93
C SER A 74 8.17 2.23 -16.62
N VAL A 75 8.77 2.37 -15.44
CA VAL A 75 9.86 1.49 -14.99
C VAL A 75 9.41 0.02 -14.98
N GLU A 76 8.17 -0.24 -14.58
CA GLU A 76 7.58 -1.59 -14.60
C GLU A 76 7.51 -2.14 -16.03
N LEU A 77 6.94 -1.38 -16.97
CA LEU A 77 6.87 -1.82 -18.38
C LEU A 77 8.27 -2.03 -18.97
N ALA A 78 9.21 -1.11 -18.70
CA ALA A 78 10.59 -1.22 -19.16
C ALA A 78 11.30 -2.47 -18.62
N LYS A 79 11.04 -2.85 -17.38
CA LYS A 79 11.55 -4.10 -16.78
C LYS A 79 11.02 -5.30 -17.55
N MET A 80 9.72 -5.36 -17.82
CA MET A 80 9.09 -6.47 -18.54
C MET A 80 9.59 -6.58 -19.98
N ILE A 81 9.71 -5.45 -20.68
CA ILE A 81 10.33 -5.37 -22.02
C ILE A 81 11.77 -5.91 -21.97
N THR A 82 12.55 -5.50 -20.97
CA THR A 82 13.94 -5.93 -20.81
C THR A 82 14.03 -7.44 -20.63
N LEU A 83 13.23 -8.03 -19.74
CA LEU A 83 13.20 -9.46 -19.48
C LEU A 83 12.85 -10.27 -20.74
N ASN A 84 11.87 -9.79 -21.51
CA ASN A 84 11.39 -10.39 -22.75
C ASN A 84 12.28 -10.11 -23.97
N SER A 85 13.31 -9.28 -23.83
CA SER A 85 14.25 -8.98 -24.92
C SER A 85 15.26 -10.10 -25.17
N LYS A 86 15.77 -10.18 -26.40
CA LYS A 86 16.90 -11.03 -26.80
C LYS A 86 18.24 -10.29 -26.64
N SER A 87 18.42 -9.55 -25.54
CA SER A 87 19.66 -8.81 -25.27
C SER A 87 20.59 -9.60 -24.34
N LYS A 88 21.91 -9.54 -24.60
CA LYS A 88 22.94 -10.12 -23.72
C LYS A 88 23.07 -9.40 -22.39
N VAL A 89 22.67 -8.12 -22.32
CA VAL A 89 22.77 -7.28 -21.11
C VAL A 89 21.46 -7.19 -20.33
N LYS A 90 20.43 -7.96 -20.74
CA LYS A 90 19.08 -7.85 -20.17
C LYS A 90 19.03 -8.08 -18.66
N GLN A 91 19.79 -9.03 -18.12
CA GLN A 91 19.78 -9.33 -16.69
C GLN A 91 20.29 -8.15 -15.86
N LYS A 92 21.35 -7.47 -16.33
CA LYS A 92 21.91 -6.29 -15.67
C LYS A 92 20.87 -5.17 -15.58
N PHE A 93 20.22 -4.84 -16.69
CA PHE A 93 19.25 -3.76 -16.73
C PHE A 93 17.91 -4.12 -16.10
N ALA A 94 17.47 -5.38 -16.17
CA ALA A 94 16.30 -5.87 -15.44
C ALA A 94 16.51 -5.74 -13.93
N ASN A 95 17.65 -6.17 -13.39
CA ASN A 95 17.97 -6.03 -11.96
C ASN A 95 18.07 -4.55 -11.54
N TRP A 96 18.61 -3.70 -12.40
CA TRP A 96 18.69 -2.26 -12.13
C TRP A 96 17.30 -1.60 -12.09
N LEU A 97 16.45 -1.89 -13.08
CA LEU A 97 15.05 -1.42 -13.14
C LEU A 97 14.23 -1.97 -11.97
N PHE A 98 14.40 -3.24 -11.61
CA PHE A 98 13.79 -3.87 -10.45
C PHE A 98 14.19 -3.18 -9.15
N ASN A 99 15.48 -2.85 -8.97
CA ASN A 99 15.93 -2.13 -7.80
C ASN A 99 15.41 -0.68 -7.76
N LEU A 100 15.21 -0.03 -8.91
CA LEU A 100 14.60 1.30 -8.97
C LEU A 100 13.12 1.30 -8.63
N GLU A 101 12.41 0.25 -9.06
CA GLU A 101 11.03 -0.02 -8.69
C GLU A 101 10.92 -0.28 -7.18
N ASN A 102 11.75 -1.17 -6.64
CA ASN A 102 11.73 -1.54 -5.21
C ASN A 102 12.29 -0.46 -4.28
N LYS A 103 13.23 0.40 -4.72
CA LYS A 103 13.72 1.54 -3.91
C LYS A 103 12.62 2.56 -3.61
N PHE A 104 11.52 2.57 -4.35
CA PHE A 104 10.35 3.39 -4.03
C PHE A 104 9.33 2.64 -3.15
N GLU A 105 9.36 1.31 -3.13
CA GLU A 105 8.51 0.51 -2.25
C GLU A 105 9.09 0.31 -0.85
N ASN A 106 10.41 0.33 -0.72
CA ASN A 106 11.09 0.05 0.55
C ASN A 106 11.33 1.30 1.42
N THR A 107 11.01 2.51 0.96
CA THR A 107 11.21 3.74 1.74
C THR A 107 10.27 4.87 1.31
N GLU A 108 9.00 4.80 1.69
CA GLU A 108 8.37 6.04 2.18
C GLU A 108 8.98 6.25 3.57
N PHE A 109 10.08 6.99 3.65
CA PHE A 109 10.58 7.44 4.95
C PHE A 109 9.48 8.27 5.58
N LEU A 110 8.98 7.82 6.73
CA LEU A 110 8.03 8.60 7.50
C LEU A 110 8.72 9.87 7.97
N THR A 111 8.09 11.01 7.77
CA THR A 111 8.54 12.25 8.40
C THR A 111 8.40 12.11 9.92
N THR A 112 9.15 12.92 10.68
CA THR A 112 9.00 12.95 12.14
C THR A 112 7.54 13.19 12.56
N GLU A 113 6.83 14.06 11.85
CA GLU A 113 5.40 14.32 12.08
C GLU A 113 4.52 13.08 11.84
N GLN A 114 4.80 12.31 10.79
CA GLN A 114 4.09 11.05 10.51
C GLN A 114 4.38 10.00 11.59
N VAL A 115 5.61 9.89 12.07
CA VAL A 115 5.96 8.96 13.17
C VAL A 115 5.22 9.35 14.45
N ILE A 116 5.22 10.64 14.82
CA ILE A 116 4.46 11.16 15.97
C ILE A 116 2.95 10.90 15.78
N SER A 117 2.45 11.07 14.57
CA SER A 117 1.04 10.82 14.27
C SER A 117 0.66 9.35 14.47
N VAL A 118 1.53 8.42 14.09
CA VAL A 118 1.32 6.98 14.35
C VAL A 118 1.35 6.68 15.85
N LEU A 119 2.22 7.34 16.61
CA LEU A 119 2.25 7.23 18.07
C LEU A 119 0.92 7.69 18.71
N GLU A 120 0.37 8.82 18.27
CA GLU A 120 -0.91 9.33 18.77
C GLU A 120 -2.09 8.44 18.33
N LEU A 121 -2.08 7.96 17.07
CA LEU A 121 -3.06 6.98 16.58
C LEU A 121 -3.01 5.71 17.43
N THR A 122 -1.82 5.22 17.78
CA THR A 122 -1.65 4.03 18.62
C THR A 122 -2.39 4.17 19.95
N LYS A 123 -2.27 5.32 20.61
CA LYS A 123 -2.97 5.61 21.87
C LYS A 123 -4.48 5.61 21.68
N VAL A 124 -4.98 6.31 20.64
CA VAL A 124 -6.40 6.40 20.32
C VAL A 124 -7.01 5.05 19.95
N MET A 125 -6.24 4.19 19.28
CA MET A 125 -6.66 2.83 18.93
C MET A 125 -6.73 1.88 20.13
N GLY A 126 -6.39 2.32 21.34
CA GLY A 126 -6.77 1.63 22.58
C GLY A 126 -8.29 1.62 22.80
N LEU A 127 -9.03 2.57 22.21
CA LEU A 127 -10.50 2.65 22.32
C LEU A 127 -11.19 1.72 21.32
N VAL A 128 -12.02 0.80 21.82
CA VAL A 128 -12.73 -0.18 20.97
C VAL A 128 -13.67 0.48 19.96
N SER A 129 -14.28 1.62 20.30
CA SER A 129 -15.13 2.34 19.35
C SER A 129 -14.36 2.92 18.16
N CYS A 130 -13.12 3.37 18.35
CA CYS A 130 -12.24 3.80 17.24
C CYS A 130 -11.91 2.60 16.33
N GLN A 131 -11.54 1.47 16.93
CA GLN A 131 -11.25 0.24 16.18
C GLN A 131 -12.45 -0.19 15.32
N ALA A 132 -13.65 -0.18 15.92
CA ALA A 132 -14.89 -0.57 15.24
C ALA A 132 -15.25 0.40 14.10
N ALA A 133 -15.00 1.70 14.28
CA ALA A 133 -15.22 2.69 13.24
C ALA A 133 -14.29 2.47 12.03
N CYS A 134 -13.00 2.19 12.28
CA CYS A 134 -12.04 1.90 11.22
C CYS A 134 -12.39 0.62 10.46
N GLU A 135 -12.74 -0.46 11.15
CA GLU A 135 -13.18 -1.71 10.53
C GLU A 135 -14.41 -1.49 9.64
N LYS A 136 -15.42 -0.76 10.14
CA LYS A 136 -16.64 -0.44 9.40
C LYS A 136 -16.34 0.38 8.14
N GLN A 137 -15.44 1.36 8.22
CA GLN A 137 -15.08 2.15 7.07
C GLN A 137 -14.26 1.34 6.06
N HIS A 138 -13.30 0.53 6.52
CA HIS A 138 -12.52 -0.33 5.64
C HIS A 138 -13.45 -1.31 4.89
N HIS A 139 -14.42 -1.90 5.58
CA HIS A 139 -15.46 -2.72 4.96
C HIS A 139 -16.21 -1.96 3.86
N LYS A 140 -16.65 -0.74 4.15
CA LYS A 140 -17.36 0.11 3.16
C LYS A 140 -16.50 0.38 1.93
N THR A 141 -15.23 0.77 2.12
CA THR A 141 -14.29 1.00 1.01
C THR A 141 -14.02 -0.26 0.21
N TYR A 142 -13.95 -1.43 0.86
CA TYR A 142 -13.85 -2.71 0.18
C TYR A 142 -15.10 -2.99 -0.66
N GLU A 143 -16.30 -2.84 -0.10
CA GLU A 143 -17.57 -3.05 -0.78
C GLU A 143 -17.72 -2.13 -2.02
N GLU A 144 -17.37 -0.84 -1.87
CA GLU A 144 -17.35 0.13 -2.97
C GLU A 144 -16.41 -0.30 -4.13
N ARG A 145 -15.25 -0.89 -3.79
CA ARG A 145 -14.27 -1.38 -4.78
C ARG A 145 -14.70 -2.68 -5.46
N ASN A 146 -15.57 -3.46 -4.82
CA ASN A 146 -16.02 -4.77 -5.30
C ASN A 146 -17.46 -4.72 -5.82
N SER A 147 -17.83 -3.62 -6.47
CA SER A 147 -19.16 -3.43 -7.10
C SER A 147 -20.34 -3.63 -6.14
N GLY A 148 -20.17 -3.24 -4.87
CA GLY A 148 -21.21 -3.40 -3.84
C GLY A 148 -21.26 -4.79 -3.20
N SER A 149 -20.29 -5.67 -3.48
CA SER A 149 -20.24 -7.01 -2.87
C SER A 149 -19.29 -7.05 -1.68
N ALA A 150 -19.79 -7.54 -0.55
CA ALA A 150 -19.01 -7.80 0.67
C ALA A 150 -18.72 -9.30 0.92
N ALA A 151 -19.07 -10.18 -0.03
CA ALA A 151 -19.07 -11.63 0.17
C ALA A 151 -17.71 -12.19 0.65
N ASN A 152 -16.60 -11.64 0.14
CA ASN A 152 -15.25 -12.11 0.43
C ASN A 152 -14.49 -11.24 1.45
N TRP A 153 -15.19 -10.32 2.13
CA TRP A 153 -14.58 -9.36 3.05
C TRP A 153 -13.69 -10.02 4.11
N TRP A 154 -14.20 -11.07 4.79
CA TRP A 154 -13.47 -11.72 5.87
C TRP A 154 -12.22 -12.44 5.39
N ASN A 155 -12.26 -13.03 4.20
CA ASN A 155 -11.11 -13.70 3.59
C ASN A 155 -10.05 -12.64 3.24
N PHE A 156 -10.44 -11.61 2.51
CA PHE A 156 -9.57 -10.49 2.16
C PHE A 156 -8.93 -9.85 3.39
N ARG A 157 -9.73 -9.53 4.41
CA ARG A 157 -9.21 -8.91 5.64
C ARG A 157 -8.24 -9.85 6.37
N SER A 158 -8.50 -11.16 6.40
CA SER A 158 -7.58 -12.11 7.03
C SER A 158 -6.22 -12.20 6.31
N GLU A 159 -6.21 -12.09 4.98
CA GLU A 159 -4.99 -12.03 4.18
C GLU A 159 -4.19 -10.76 4.49
N VAL A 160 -4.86 -9.59 4.47
CA VAL A 160 -4.27 -8.29 4.81
C VAL A 160 -3.71 -8.26 6.23
N LEU A 161 -4.39 -8.87 7.19
CA LEU A 161 -3.94 -8.90 8.59
C LEU A 161 -2.83 -9.93 8.85
N GLY A 162 -2.68 -10.93 7.98
CA GLY A 162 -1.74 -12.03 8.15
C GLY A 162 -2.17 -13.08 9.19
N TYR A 163 -3.43 -13.07 9.61
CA TYR A 163 -4.00 -14.10 10.47
C TYR A 163 -5.50 -14.30 10.26
N SER A 164 -5.95 -15.52 10.51
CA SER A 164 -7.35 -15.95 10.45
C SER A 164 -7.90 -16.29 11.84
N ALA A 165 -9.22 -16.34 11.96
CA ALA A 165 -9.87 -16.80 13.19
C ALA A 165 -9.43 -18.23 13.59
N GLU A 166 -9.15 -19.10 12.62
CA GLU A 166 -8.71 -20.46 12.87
C GLU A 166 -7.27 -20.51 13.42
N GLN A 167 -6.37 -19.66 12.90
CA GLN A 167 -5.02 -19.51 13.46
C GLN A 167 -5.06 -18.96 14.89
N LEU A 168 -5.97 -18.02 15.20
CA LEU A 168 -6.16 -17.54 16.57
C LEU A 168 -6.64 -18.63 17.53
N LYS A 169 -7.59 -19.48 17.10
CA LYS A 169 -8.02 -20.63 17.92
C LYS A 169 -6.86 -21.58 18.22
N LYS A 170 -6.02 -21.87 17.22
CA LYS A 170 -4.81 -22.69 17.40
C LYS A 170 -3.84 -22.04 18.38
N ALA A 171 -3.58 -20.74 18.26
CA ALA A 171 -2.73 -20.00 19.19
C ALA A 171 -3.29 -20.02 20.62
N MET A 172 -4.61 -19.92 20.79
CA MET A 172 -5.25 -20.07 22.11
C MET A 172 -5.04 -21.46 22.71
N GLN A 173 -5.22 -22.52 21.91
CA GLN A 173 -5.01 -23.90 22.34
C GLN A 173 -3.56 -24.16 22.76
N MET A 174 -2.60 -23.67 21.98
CA MET A 174 -1.16 -23.74 22.32
C MET A 174 -0.85 -23.05 23.65
N ASN A 175 -1.57 -21.97 23.96
CA ASN A 175 -1.46 -21.25 25.24
C ASN A 175 -2.31 -21.86 26.36
N GLY A 176 -2.88 -23.07 26.19
CA GLY A 176 -3.71 -23.75 27.18
C GLY A 176 -5.08 -23.12 27.43
N LYS A 177 -5.54 -22.22 26.56
CA LYS A 177 -6.81 -21.47 26.71
C LYS A 177 -7.90 -22.06 25.79
N LYS A 178 -9.13 -22.13 26.28
CA LYS A 178 -10.30 -22.55 25.48
C LYS A 178 -10.75 -21.44 24.53
N ALA A 179 -10.91 -21.74 23.24
CA ALA A 179 -11.37 -20.77 22.24
C ALA A 179 -12.91 -20.74 22.05
N ASN A 180 -13.62 -21.79 22.46
CA ASN A 180 -15.07 -21.91 22.22
C ASN A 180 -15.86 -20.74 22.82
N GLY A 181 -16.78 -20.19 22.02
CA GLY A 181 -17.66 -19.07 22.40
C GLY A 181 -16.99 -17.69 22.43
N LYS A 182 -15.70 -17.57 22.09
CA LYS A 182 -14.99 -16.28 22.06
C LYS A 182 -15.02 -15.65 20.68
N SER A 183 -15.30 -14.35 20.65
CA SER A 183 -15.11 -13.51 19.46
C SER A 183 -13.62 -13.33 19.14
N GLN A 184 -13.31 -12.95 17.90
CA GLN A 184 -11.94 -12.63 17.48
C GLN A 184 -11.26 -11.62 18.43
N ARG A 185 -11.99 -10.56 18.83
CA ARG A 185 -11.48 -9.56 19.79
C ARG A 185 -11.11 -10.19 21.14
N GLN A 186 -11.97 -11.05 21.68
CA GLN A 186 -11.69 -11.75 22.94
C GLN A 186 -10.51 -12.73 22.81
N MET A 187 -10.35 -13.37 21.65
CA MET A 187 -9.19 -14.22 21.38
C MET A 187 -7.90 -13.40 21.34
N LEU A 188 -7.90 -12.27 20.62
CA LEU A 188 -6.76 -11.36 20.54
C LEU A 188 -6.38 -10.81 21.92
N MET A 189 -7.35 -10.37 22.74
CA MET A 189 -7.08 -9.93 24.12
C MET A 189 -6.31 -10.97 24.96
N LEU A 190 -6.51 -12.26 24.69
CA LEU A 190 -5.87 -13.35 25.43
C LEU A 190 -4.56 -13.85 24.81
N VAL A 191 -4.35 -13.61 23.51
CA VAL A 191 -3.16 -14.07 22.77
C VAL A 191 -2.15 -12.94 22.63
N ASP A 192 -2.58 -11.77 22.13
CA ASP A 192 -1.78 -10.57 21.96
C ASP A 192 -2.71 -9.35 21.84
N LYS A 193 -2.94 -8.63 22.97
CA LYS A 193 -3.86 -7.49 22.99
C LYS A 193 -3.43 -6.36 22.03
N TYR A 194 -2.13 -6.22 21.78
CA TYR A 194 -1.58 -5.18 20.92
C TYR A 194 -1.83 -5.44 19.43
N GLU A 195 -2.16 -6.68 19.07
CA GLU A 195 -2.61 -7.04 17.73
C GLU A 195 -3.95 -6.36 17.38
N MET A 196 -4.76 -6.00 18.37
CA MET A 196 -5.97 -5.20 18.15
C MET A 196 -5.64 -3.78 17.67
N VAL A 197 -4.61 -3.16 18.25
CA VAL A 197 -4.13 -1.83 17.84
C VAL A 197 -3.57 -1.90 16.42
N ARG A 198 -2.72 -2.89 16.14
CA ARG A 198 -2.21 -3.15 14.78
C ARG A 198 -3.34 -3.28 13.76
N THR A 199 -4.31 -4.15 14.05
CA THR A 199 -5.47 -4.41 13.18
C THR A 199 -6.25 -3.13 12.89
N ALA A 200 -6.50 -2.30 13.91
CA ALA A 200 -7.25 -1.06 13.75
C ALA A 200 -6.49 0.01 12.93
N VAL A 201 -5.17 0.10 13.09
CA VAL A 201 -4.33 0.98 12.27
C VAL A 201 -4.31 0.52 10.81
N ILE A 202 -4.20 -0.79 10.56
CA ILE A 202 -4.30 -1.35 9.22
C ILE A 202 -5.66 -0.99 8.59
N ASP A 203 -6.76 -1.24 9.32
CA ASP A 203 -8.11 -0.90 8.84
C ASP A 203 -8.25 0.60 8.52
N LEU A 204 -7.71 1.48 9.36
CA LEU A 204 -7.70 2.92 9.11
C LEU A 204 -7.00 3.26 7.78
N PHE A 205 -5.79 2.77 7.57
CA PHE A 205 -5.03 3.13 6.36
C PHE A 205 -5.60 2.49 5.10
N MET A 206 -6.16 1.30 5.20
CA MET A 206 -6.90 0.67 4.09
C MET A 206 -8.19 1.44 3.76
N ALA A 207 -8.92 1.93 4.77
CA ALA A 207 -10.07 2.82 4.60
C ALA A 207 -9.70 4.16 3.96
N LEU A 208 -8.51 4.70 4.24
CA LEU A 208 -7.95 5.87 3.56
C LEU A 208 -7.48 5.58 2.12
N GLY A 209 -7.56 4.32 1.69
CA GLY A 209 -7.22 3.88 0.36
C GLY A 209 -5.73 3.69 0.11
N LYS A 210 -4.92 3.55 1.17
CA LYS A 210 -3.50 3.21 1.05
C LYS A 210 -3.31 1.76 0.61
N SER A 211 -2.10 1.44 0.16
CA SER A 211 -1.75 0.07 -0.20
C SER A 211 -1.69 -0.82 1.04
N GLU A 212 -1.95 -2.11 0.84
CA GLU A 212 -1.87 -3.13 1.89
C GLU A 212 -0.53 -3.08 2.63
N ARG A 213 0.57 -3.08 1.88
CA ARG A 213 1.93 -3.02 2.44
C ARG A 213 2.17 -1.78 3.30
N TYR A 214 1.67 -0.62 2.86
CA TYR A 214 1.78 0.62 3.63
C TYR A 214 1.00 0.54 4.95
N ALA A 215 -0.24 0.05 4.88
CA ALA A 215 -1.08 -0.15 6.06
C ALA A 215 -0.45 -1.15 7.04
N GLN A 216 0.10 -2.26 6.55
CA GLN A 216 0.81 -3.26 7.35
C GLN A 216 2.03 -2.66 8.04
N ASN A 217 2.89 -1.92 7.33
CA ASN A 217 4.06 -1.27 7.93
C ASN A 217 3.69 -0.32 9.07
N LEU A 218 2.64 0.50 8.89
CA LEU A 218 2.16 1.41 9.94
C LEU A 218 1.48 0.66 11.09
N GLY A 219 0.78 -0.43 10.80
CA GLY A 219 0.22 -1.33 11.81
C GLY A 219 1.30 -1.98 12.66
N ASP A 220 2.40 -2.45 12.04
CA ASP A 220 3.53 -3.04 12.74
C ASP A 220 4.23 -2.02 13.64
N LEU A 221 4.45 -0.80 13.13
CA LEU A 221 4.98 0.31 13.94
C LEU A 221 4.06 0.64 15.12
N ALA A 222 2.75 0.72 14.89
CA ALA A 222 1.77 0.95 15.94
C ALA A 222 1.77 -0.18 16.98
N LYS A 223 1.96 -1.44 16.57
CA LYS A 223 2.09 -2.57 17.50
C LYS A 223 3.30 -2.43 18.40
N VAL A 224 4.44 -1.98 17.86
CA VAL A 224 5.65 -1.70 18.64
C VAL A 224 5.36 -0.61 19.66
N PHE A 225 4.80 0.52 19.24
CA PHE A 225 4.42 1.58 20.17
C PHE A 225 3.41 1.13 21.23
N ALA A 226 2.43 0.30 20.86
CA ALA A 226 1.43 -0.18 21.79
C ALA A 226 2.06 -1.02 22.92
N LYS A 227 3.05 -1.85 22.57
CA LYS A 227 3.85 -2.63 23.52
C LYS A 227 4.67 -1.74 24.43
N GLU A 228 5.46 -0.82 23.86
CA GLU A 228 6.35 0.06 24.63
C GLU A 228 5.57 0.99 25.59
N LEU A 229 4.42 1.50 25.14
CA LEU A 229 3.57 2.36 25.95
C LEU A 229 2.62 1.59 26.88
N ASN A 230 2.61 0.26 26.84
CA ASN A 230 1.67 -0.60 27.55
C ASN A 230 0.20 -0.17 27.37
N ILE A 231 -0.20 0.08 26.12
CA ILE A 231 -1.55 0.58 25.81
C ILE A 231 -2.60 -0.42 26.32
N GLU A 232 -3.52 0.09 27.13
CA GLU A 232 -4.70 -0.64 27.55
C GLU A 232 -5.80 -0.58 26.50
N ILE A 233 -6.50 -1.69 26.34
CA ILE A 233 -7.67 -1.77 25.45
C ILE A 233 -8.90 -1.48 26.28
N PHE A 234 -9.55 -0.35 26.00
CA PHE A 234 -10.71 0.14 26.74
C PHE A 234 -11.96 0.09 25.86
N ASP A 235 -12.98 -0.66 26.30
CA ASP A 235 -14.25 -0.75 25.59
C ASP A 235 -15.17 0.43 25.94
N ASP A 236 -15.01 1.53 25.22
CA ASP A 236 -15.73 2.79 25.45
C ASP A 236 -17.14 2.82 24.82
N ARG A 237 -17.64 1.71 24.26
CA ARG A 237 -18.94 1.68 23.55
C ARG A 237 -20.16 1.73 24.47
N GLY A 238 -19.97 1.71 25.79
CA GLY A 238 -21.04 1.80 26.79
C GLY A 238 -20.60 2.37 28.14
N SER A 239 -19.43 2.98 28.21
CA SER A 239 -18.84 3.48 29.47
C SER A 239 -18.94 5.00 29.59
N PHE A 240 -19.14 5.49 30.82
CA PHE A 240 -19.06 6.92 31.12
C PHE A 240 -17.62 7.42 30.90
N ALA A 241 -17.49 8.59 30.26
CA ALA A 241 -16.22 9.17 29.82
C ALA A 241 -15.17 9.39 30.94
N ASN A 242 -15.60 9.35 32.21
CA ASN A 242 -14.75 9.63 33.38
C ASN A 242 -13.62 8.61 33.62
N PHE A 243 -13.67 7.44 32.98
CA PHE A 243 -12.61 6.42 33.08
C PHE A 243 -11.81 6.24 31.79
N ALA A 244 -12.05 7.09 30.78
CA ALA A 244 -11.26 7.07 29.57
C ALA A 244 -9.81 7.51 29.89
N PRO A 245 -8.79 6.83 29.35
CA PRO A 245 -7.41 7.27 29.50
C PRO A 245 -7.22 8.67 28.91
N PRO A 246 -6.22 9.44 29.39
CA PRO A 246 -5.91 10.76 28.84
C PRO A 246 -5.45 10.59 27.38
N LEU A 247 -6.38 10.83 26.47
CA LEU A 247 -6.21 10.64 25.02
C LEU A 247 -6.55 11.93 24.29
N ASN A 248 -5.98 12.08 23.10
CA ASN A 248 -6.37 13.16 22.20
C ASN A 248 -7.81 12.93 21.71
N SER A 249 -8.77 13.60 22.36
CA SER A 249 -10.20 13.46 22.09
C SER A 249 -10.60 13.98 20.72
N GLU A 250 -9.90 14.99 20.20
CA GLU A 250 -10.09 15.50 18.84
C GLU A 250 -9.73 14.43 17.82
N LEU A 251 -8.52 13.85 17.93
CA LEU A 251 -8.09 12.75 17.07
C LEU A 251 -9.01 11.52 17.18
N ALA A 252 -9.47 11.17 18.38
CA ALA A 252 -10.45 10.10 18.56
C ALA A 252 -11.76 10.41 17.83
N GLY A 253 -12.24 11.66 17.88
CA GLY A 253 -13.41 12.12 17.13
C GLY A 253 -13.18 12.08 15.62
N GLU A 254 -12.00 12.46 15.14
CA GLU A 254 -11.62 12.42 13.73
C GLU A 254 -11.58 10.98 13.21
N VAL A 255 -10.92 10.07 13.92
CA VAL A 255 -10.81 8.65 13.57
C VAL A 255 -12.20 8.00 13.51
N LYS A 256 -13.07 8.26 14.48
CA LYS A 256 -14.44 7.70 14.51
C LYS A 256 -15.30 8.16 13.34
N ASN A 257 -15.08 9.38 12.85
CA ASN A 257 -15.93 9.98 11.82
C ASN A 257 -15.28 10.04 10.43
N LEU A 258 -13.99 9.75 10.30
CA LEU A 258 -13.18 9.91 9.09
C LEU A 258 -13.47 11.23 8.34
N LYS A 259 -13.68 12.33 9.08
CA LYS A 259 -13.86 13.66 8.50
C LYS A 259 -12.57 14.08 7.79
N ASN A 260 -12.67 14.97 6.81
CA ASN A 260 -11.50 15.66 6.26
C ASN A 260 -10.83 16.45 7.38
N SER A 261 -9.84 15.83 8.01
CA SER A 261 -9.13 16.38 9.12
C SER A 261 -7.69 16.71 8.77
N ARG A 262 -7.06 17.50 9.63
CA ARG A 262 -5.63 17.80 9.56
C ARG A 262 -4.79 16.51 9.53
N TYR A 263 -5.20 15.47 10.25
CA TYR A 263 -4.53 14.17 10.20
C TYR A 263 -4.63 13.51 8.83
N ARG A 264 -5.78 13.56 8.17
CA ARG A 264 -5.92 13.02 6.82
C ARG A 264 -4.94 13.69 5.84
N GLN A 265 -4.77 15.00 5.96
CA GLN A 265 -3.86 15.78 5.10
C GLN A 265 -2.39 15.35 5.24
N LEU A 266 -1.95 14.91 6.44
CA LEU A 266 -0.59 14.38 6.66
C LEU A 266 -0.32 13.08 5.87
N TRP A 267 -1.39 12.39 5.50
CA TRP A 267 -1.35 11.14 4.75
C TRP A 267 -1.81 11.32 3.30
N GLU A 268 -2.24 12.51 2.89
CA GLU A 268 -2.54 12.80 1.49
C GLU A 268 -1.23 13.03 0.73
N THR A 269 -1.11 12.41 -0.45
CA THR A 269 -0.05 12.79 -1.39
C THR A 269 -0.30 14.25 -1.75
N PRO A 270 0.70 15.16 -1.65
CA PRO A 270 0.48 16.58 -1.87
C PRO A 270 -0.21 16.81 -3.22
N LYS A 271 -1.45 17.32 -3.18
CA LYS A 271 -2.15 17.80 -4.36
C LYS A 271 -1.41 19.04 -4.83
N MET A 272 -0.67 18.93 -5.93
CA MET A 272 -0.13 20.11 -6.58
C MET A 272 -1.29 20.96 -7.10
N ALA A 273 -1.24 22.26 -6.78
CA ALA A 273 -2.09 23.26 -7.37
C ALA A 273 -2.05 23.12 -8.90
N SER A 274 -3.24 23.08 -9.50
CA SER A 274 -3.49 23.06 -10.94
C SER A 274 -2.89 24.27 -11.64
#